data_AF-A0A965HHW3-F1
#
_entry.id   AF-A0A965HHW3-F1
#
_cell.length_a   1.000
_cell.length_b   1.000
_cell.length_c   1.000
_cell.angle_alpha   90.00
_cell.angle_beta   90.00
_cell.angle_gamma   90.00
#
_symmetry.space_group_name_H-M   'P 1'
#
loop_
_entity.id
_entity.type
_entity.pdbx_description
1 polymer ?
#
loop_
_entity_poly.entity_id
_entity_poly.type
_entity_poly.pdbx_seq_one_letter_code
_entity_poly.pdbx_strand_id
1 'polypeptide(L)' 'IVESGSFLVDLPDLGGRKRLEKIGLKVHCLLNFPGE' A
#
# COMPACT_ATOMS: atom_id res chain seq x y z
N ILE A 1 -12.00 -7.61 12.36
CA ILE A 1 -11.19 -6.42 12.00
C ILE A 1 -10.12 -6.91 11.04
N VAL A 2 -9.83 -6.19 9.95
CA VAL A 2 -8.74 -6.56 9.03
C VAL A 2 -7.49 -5.81 9.46
N GLU A 3 -6.40 -6.53 9.72
CA GLU A 3 -5.19 -5.98 10.32
C GLU A 3 -4.04 -5.81 9.30
N SER A 4 -4.06 -6.58 8.22
CA SER A 4 -3.03 -6.50 7.16
C SER A 4 -3.58 -6.78 5.77
N GLY A 5 -2.98 -6.17 4.75
CA GLY A 5 -3.24 -6.42 3.33
C GLY A 5 -1.94 -6.61 2.55
N SER A 6 -1.97 -7.45 1.53
CA SER A 6 -0.82 -7.71 0.66
C SER A 6 -1.19 -7.48 -0.81
N PHE A 7 -0.28 -6.86 -1.55
CA PHE A 7 -0.42 -6.59 -2.98
C PHE A 7 0.84 -7.03 -3.71
N LEU A 8 0.71 -7.36 -5.00
CA LEU A 8 1.91 -7.64 -5.80
C LEU A 8 2.68 -6.34 -6.10
N VAL A 9 1.95 -5.25 -6.36
CA VAL A 9 2.50 -3.97 -6.83
C VAL A 9 1.99 -2.81 -5.97
N ASP A 10 2.90 -1.96 -5.51
CA ASP A 10 2.62 -0.62 -4.98
C ASP A 10 2.85 0.45 -6.04
N LEU A 11 1.92 1.39 -6.15
CA LEU A 11 2.05 2.62 -6.93
C LEU A 11 2.09 3.79 -5.93
N PRO A 12 3.27 4.09 -5.35
CA PRO A 12 3.39 4.94 -4.17
C PRO A 12 2.89 6.39 -4.39
N ASP A 13 2.99 6.89 -5.62
CA ASP A 13 2.63 8.26 -5.98
C ASP A 13 1.12 8.49 -6.00
N LEU A 14 0.32 7.42 -6.16
CA LEU A 14 -1.13 7.48 -6.02
C LEU A 14 -1.59 7.55 -4.55
N GLY A 15 -0.69 7.31 -3.59
CA GLY A 15 -0.97 7.48 -2.16
C GLY A 15 -1.91 6.44 -1.53
N GLY A 16 -2.31 5.39 -2.27
CA GLY A 16 -3.21 4.35 -1.76
C GLY A 16 -2.69 3.67 -0.48
N ARG A 17 -1.41 3.28 -0.47
CA ARG A 17 -0.75 2.70 0.70
C ARG A 17 -0.79 3.64 1.91
N LYS A 18 -0.45 4.93 1.72
CA LYS A 18 -0.49 5.95 2.79
C LYS A 18 -1.89 6.08 3.40
N ARG A 19 -2.94 6.00 2.57
CA ARG A 19 -4.33 6.05 3.03
C ARG A 19 -4.70 4.83 3.88
N LEU A 20 -4.26 3.64 3.50
CA LEU A 20 -4.52 2.39 4.23
C LEU A 20 -3.74 2.35 5.56
N GLU A 21 -2.47 2.76 5.56
CA GLU A 21 -1.65 2.82 6.78
C GLU A 21 -2.23 3.83 7.80
N LYS A 22 -2.80 4.95 7.33
CA LYS A 22 -3.45 5.95 8.19
C LYS A 22 -4.66 5.41 8.96
N ILE A 23 -5.33 4.36 8.46
CA ILE A 23 -6.45 3.71 9.15
C ILE A 23 -6.02 2.48 9.97
N GLY A 24 -4.71 2.28 10.16
CA GLY A 24 -4.17 1.20 10.99
C GLY A 24 -3.97 -0.13 10.26
N LEU A 25 -4.09 -0.16 8.93
CA LEU A 25 -3.84 -1.37 8.14
C LEU A 25 -2.35 -1.50 7.80
N LYS A 26 -1.74 -2.65 8.13
CA LYS A 26 -0.38 -2.96 7.69
C LYS A 26 -0.37 -3.40 6.22
N VAL A 27 0.40 -2.74 5.37
CA VAL A 27 0.47 -3.05 3.93
C VAL A 27 1.82 -3.67 3.57
N HIS A 28 1.79 -4.75 2.80
CA HIS A 28 2.96 -5.42 2.24
C HIS A 28 2.87 -5.47 0.72
N CYS A 29 3.93 -5.06 0.01
CA CYS A 29 4.00 -5.12 -1.45
C CYS A 29 5.30 -5.77 -1.90
N LEU A 30 5.25 -6.60 -2.94
CA LEU A 30 6.43 -7.27 -3.48
C LEU A 30 7.26 -6.36 -4.39
N LEU A 31 6.59 -5.52 -5.19
CA LEU A 31 7.19 -4.62 -6.17
C LEU A 31 6.68 -3.19 -5.96
N ASN A 32 7.48 -2.20 -6.34
CA ASN A 32 7.05 -0.81 -6.45
C ASN A 32 7.34 -0.28 -7.86
N PHE A 33 6.45 0.57 -8.38
CA PHE A 33 6.66 1.31 -9.61
C PHE A 33 6.31 2.78 -9.37
N PRO A 34 7.27 3.70 -9.42
CA PRO A 34 6.97 5.14 -9.38
C PRO A 34 6.21 5.56 -10.64
N GLY A 35 5.42 6.63 -10.53
CA GLY A 35 4.84 7.31 -11.68
C GLY A 35 5.90 8.09 -12.46
N GLU A 36 5.60 8.37 -13.73
CA GLU A 36 6.32 9.37 -14.53
C GLU A 36 5.80 10.80 -14.24
#